data_AF-A0AAU3Y1T7-F1
#
_entry.id   AF-A0AAU3Y1T7-F1
#
_cell.length_a   1.000
_cell.length_b   1.000
_cell.length_c   1.000
_cell.angle_alpha   90.00
_cell.angle_beta   90.00
_cell.angle_gamma   90.00
#
_symmetry.space_group_name_H-M   'P 1'
#
loop_
_entity.id
_entity.type
_entity.pdbx_description
1 polymer ?
#
loop_
_entity_poly.entity_id
_entity_poly.type
_entity_poly.pdbx_seq_one_letter_code
_entity_poly.pdbx_strand_id
1 'polypeptide(L)'
;MKWNLRWAAAKRDIWRPTQLQAAFREVGFTPSLSKVAALWSGTPVTVRLEDLDMICAALQCTVADLMEAEPVAAAEGRSETEQRAVGESGPARPIPRPGSGGARRSLPPN
;
A
#
# COMPACT_ATOMS: atom_id res chain seq x y z
N MET A 1 -4.39 -8.10 -1.61
CA MET A 1 -3.71 -8.75 -2.75
C MET A 1 -4.74 -9.57 -3.51
N LYS A 2 -4.90 -9.33 -4.82
CA LYS A 2 -5.76 -10.15 -5.66
C LYS A 2 -4.99 -11.32 -6.25
N TRP A 3 -5.65 -12.47 -6.33
CA TRP A 3 -5.12 -13.70 -6.91
C TRP A 3 -5.93 -14.09 -8.15
N ASN A 4 -5.29 -14.00 -9.31
CA ASN A 4 -5.93 -14.11 -10.62
C ASN A 4 -5.63 -15.44 -11.33
N LEU A 5 -5.25 -16.49 -10.60
CA LEU A 5 -4.86 -17.78 -11.17
C LEU A 5 -5.91 -18.36 -12.11
N ARG A 6 -7.19 -18.31 -11.75
CA ARG A 6 -8.27 -18.84 -12.62
C ARG A 6 -8.37 -18.09 -13.94
N TRP A 7 -8.13 -16.79 -13.92
CA TRP A 7 -8.13 -15.96 -15.12
C TRP A 7 -6.91 -16.26 -16.00
N ALA A 8 -5.72 -16.37 -15.40
CA ALA A 8 -4.51 -16.76 -16.11
C ALA A 8 -4.62 -18.17 -16.72
N ALA A 9 -5.22 -19.12 -15.99
CA ALA A 9 -5.50 -20.47 -16.47
C ALA A 9 -6.53 -20.49 -17.61
N ALA A 10 -7.58 -19.67 -17.53
CA ALA A 10 -8.59 -19.59 -18.60
C ALA A 10 -8.00 -19.08 -19.93
N LYS A 11 -7.01 -18.17 -19.90
CA LYS A 11 -6.26 -17.74 -21.11
C LYS A 11 -5.53 -18.88 -21.82
N ARG A 12 -5.34 -20.02 -21.14
CA ARG A 12 -4.67 -21.25 -21.60
C ARG A 12 -5.67 -22.40 -21.84
N ASP A 13 -6.97 -22.11 -21.86
CA ASP A 13 -8.04 -23.12 -21.95
C ASP A 13 -8.06 -24.14 -20.80
N ILE A 14 -7.54 -23.76 -19.63
CA ILE A 14 -7.56 -24.57 -18.40
C ILE A 14 -8.74 -24.14 -17.54
N TRP A 15 -9.69 -25.06 -17.33
CA TRP A 15 -10.96 -24.79 -16.64
C TRP A 15 -11.13 -25.57 -15.34
N ARG A 16 -10.27 -26.56 -15.07
CA ARG A 16 -10.36 -27.43 -13.89
C ARG A 16 -9.02 -27.53 -13.15
N PRO A 17 -9.03 -27.68 -11.81
CA PRO A 17 -7.81 -27.88 -11.03
C PRO A 17 -6.98 -29.08 -11.48
N THR A 18 -7.62 -30.15 -11.96
CA THR A 18 -6.92 -31.36 -12.46
C THR A 18 -6.17 -31.09 -13.77
N GLN A 19 -6.72 -30.24 -14.64
CA GLN A 19 -6.03 -29.79 -15.86
C GLN A 19 -4.84 -28.89 -15.51
N LEU A 20 -5.02 -27.99 -14.53
CA LEU A 20 -3.93 -27.16 -14.02
C LEU A 20 -2.79 -28.01 -13.43
N GLN A 21 -3.12 -29.05 -12.67
CA GLN A 21 -2.13 -29.98 -12.13
C GLN A 21 -1.37 -30.71 -13.25
N ALA A 22 -2.04 -31.07 -14.35
CA ALA A 22 -1.38 -31.66 -15.51
C ALA A 22 -0.37 -30.69 -16.14
N ALA A 23 -0.76 -29.43 -16.36
CA ALA A 23 0.13 -28.39 -16.88
C ALA A 23 1.34 -28.13 -15.96
N PHE A 24 1.14 -28.15 -14.64
CA PHE A 24 2.26 -28.04 -13.69
C PHE A 24 3.27 -29.19 -13.81
N ARG A 25 2.78 -30.42 -14.03
CA ARG A 25 3.67 -31.58 -14.18
C ARG A 25 4.55 -31.49 -15.43
N GLU A 26 4.10 -30.83 -16.49
CA GLU A 26 4.87 -30.66 -17.73
C GLU A 26 6.13 -29.80 -17.52
N VAL A 27 6.10 -28.88 -16.56
CA VAL A 27 7.26 -28.04 -16.20
C VAL A 27 8.06 -28.60 -15.01
N GLY A 28 7.75 -29.83 -14.56
CA GLY A 28 8.42 -30.45 -13.41
C GLY A 28 7.90 -29.98 -12.05
N PHE A 29 6.81 -29.22 -11.99
CA PHE A 29 6.17 -28.80 -10.75
C PHE A 29 5.08 -29.79 -10.36
N THR A 30 5.30 -30.56 -9.29
CA THR A 30 4.40 -31.66 -8.89
C THR A 30 3.73 -31.44 -7.52
N PRO A 31 2.95 -30.37 -7.32
CA PRO A 31 2.19 -30.18 -6.09
C PRO A 31 1.08 -31.23 -5.93
N SER A 32 0.69 -31.50 -4.69
CA SER A 32 -0.47 -32.35 -4.40
C SER A 32 -1.75 -31.74 -4.96
N LEU A 33 -2.74 -32.58 -5.29
CA LEU A 33 -4.02 -32.10 -5.82
C LEU A 33 -4.72 -31.16 -4.84
N SER A 34 -4.61 -31.42 -3.53
CA SER A 34 -5.14 -30.54 -2.48
C SER A 34 -4.49 -29.16 -2.50
N LYS A 35 -3.17 -29.05 -2.75
CA LYS A 35 -2.48 -27.76 -2.90
C LYS A 35 -2.96 -27.02 -4.15
N VAL A 36 -3.11 -27.72 -5.28
CA VAL A 36 -3.65 -27.12 -6.52
C VAL A 36 -5.09 -26.64 -6.33
N ALA A 37 -5.93 -27.43 -5.66
CA ALA A 37 -7.30 -27.06 -5.35
C ALA A 37 -7.38 -25.82 -4.45
N ALA A 38 -6.51 -25.73 -3.43
CA ALA A 38 -6.43 -24.56 -2.56
C ALA A 38 -5.98 -23.29 -3.32
N LEU A 39 -4.98 -23.42 -4.21
CA LEU A 39 -4.55 -22.34 -5.09
C LEU A 39 -5.66 -21.93 -6.07
N TRP A 40 -6.47 -22.87 -6.54
CA TRP A 40 -7.58 -22.60 -7.47
C TRP A 40 -8.76 -21.91 -6.79
N SER A 41 -9.08 -22.25 -5.54
CA SER A 41 -10.28 -21.78 -4.86
C SER A 41 -10.14 -20.41 -4.21
N GLY A 42 -8.92 -19.97 -3.86
CA GLY A 42 -8.72 -18.71 -3.15
C GLY A 42 -7.31 -18.15 -3.19
N THR A 43 -7.12 -17.03 -2.50
CA THR A 43 -5.82 -16.35 -2.38
C THR A 43 -4.94 -17.07 -1.36
N PRO A 44 -3.77 -17.58 -1.76
CA PRO A 44 -2.83 -18.21 -0.83
C PRO A 44 -2.26 -17.20 0.17
N VAL A 45 -2.09 -17.61 1.43
CA VAL A 45 -1.44 -16.79 2.47
C VAL A 45 0.05 -16.64 2.20
N THR A 46 0.68 -17.73 1.72
CA THR A 46 2.10 -17.76 1.35
C THR A 46 2.27 -18.51 0.04
N VAL A 47 3.16 -18.01 -0.80
CA VAL A 47 3.64 -18.69 -2.00
C VAL A 47 5.14 -18.51 -2.06
N ARG A 48 5.87 -19.58 -2.36
CA ARG A 48 7.32 -19.53 -2.53
C ARG A 48 7.64 -18.92 -3.90
N LEU A 49 8.68 -18.11 -3.99
CA LEU A 49 9.03 -17.44 -5.25
C LEU A 49 9.31 -18.44 -6.38
N GLU A 50 9.99 -19.56 -6.06
CA GLU A 50 10.19 -20.64 -7.03
C GLU A 50 8.88 -21.30 -7.49
N ASP A 51 7.88 -21.41 -6.61
CA ASP A 51 6.55 -21.92 -7.00
C ASP A 51 5.87 -20.94 -7.96
N LEU A 52 6.01 -19.62 -7.75
CA LEU A 52 5.48 -18.60 -8.66
C LEU A 52 6.11 -18.70 -10.05
N ASP A 53 7.42 -18.87 -10.14
CA ASP A 53 8.13 -19.01 -11.41
C ASP A 53 7.64 -20.26 -12.16
N MET A 54 7.49 -21.38 -11.46
CA MET A 54 6.96 -22.62 -12.04
C MET A 54 5.50 -22.50 -12.49
N ILE A 55 4.65 -21.81 -11.71
CA ILE A 55 3.26 -21.55 -12.10
C ILE A 55 3.21 -20.69 -13.36
N CYS A 56 4.03 -19.64 -13.43
CA CYS A 56 4.12 -18.76 -14.59
C CYS A 56 4.65 -19.50 -15.82
N ALA A 57 5.65 -20.38 -15.65
CA ALA A 57 6.17 -21.22 -16.73
C ALA A 57 5.10 -22.17 -17.29
N ALA A 58 4.31 -22.82 -16.43
CA ALA A 58 3.24 -23.73 -16.84
C ALA A 58 2.08 -23.01 -17.54
N LEU A 59 1.76 -21.79 -17.09
CA LEU A 59 0.67 -20.99 -17.65
C LEU A 59 1.12 -20.01 -18.73
N GLN A 60 2.41 -20.02 -19.09
CA GLN A 60 3.12 -19.01 -19.90
C GLN A 60 2.54 -17.60 -19.70
N CYS A 61 2.54 -17.16 -18.44
CA CYS A 61 2.07 -15.84 -17.99
C CYS A 61 3.14 -15.14 -17.17
N THR A 62 2.89 -13.89 -16.78
CA THR A 62 3.77 -13.15 -15.87
C THR A 62 3.25 -13.17 -14.43
N VAL A 63 4.09 -12.83 -13.46
CA VAL A 63 3.67 -12.70 -12.05
C VAL A 63 2.58 -11.62 -11.91
N ALA A 64 2.62 -10.56 -12.73
CA ALA A 64 1.61 -9.50 -12.74
C ALA A 64 0.23 -9.98 -13.27
N ASP A 65 0.20 -10.99 -14.15
CA ASP A 65 -1.05 -11.64 -14.56
C ASP A 65 -1.67 -12.47 -13.43
N LEU A 66 -0.82 -12.95 -12.50
CA LEU A 66 -1.21 -13.87 -11.43
C LEU A 66 -1.60 -13.13 -10.15
N MET A 67 -0.91 -12.04 -9.83
CA MET A 67 -1.06 -11.28 -8.59
C MET A 67 -1.13 -9.79 -8.85
N GLU A 68 -2.14 -9.14 -8.29
CA GLU A 68 -2.29 -7.69 -8.33
C GLU A 68 -2.20 -7.11 -6.92
N ALA A 69 -1.35 -6.10 -6.75
CA ALA A 69 -1.27 -5.35 -5.50
C ALA A 69 -2.56 -4.58 -5.30
N GLU A 70 -3.19 -4.77 -4.14
CA GLU A 70 -4.32 -3.92 -3.78
C GLU A 70 -3.78 -2.65 -3.12
N PRO A 71 -4.38 -1.47 -3.42
CA PRO A 71 -3.99 -0.26 -2.74
C PRO A 71 -4.21 -0.47 -1.25
N VAL A 72 -3.13 -0.47 -0.49
CA VAL A 72 -3.23 -0.32 0.95
C VAL A 72 -3.82 1.06 1.11
N ALA A 73 -5.01 1.16 1.71
CA ALA A 73 -5.53 2.45 2.11
C ALA A 73 -4.42 3.09 2.93
N ALA A 74 -3.75 4.09 2.35
CA ALA A 74 -2.93 4.96 3.15
C ALA A 74 -3.88 5.37 4.25
N ALA A 75 -3.46 5.22 5.52
CA ALA A 75 -4.04 6.07 6.53
C ALA A 75 -3.73 7.46 5.99
N GLU A 76 -4.69 8.03 5.24
CA GLU A 76 -4.71 9.42 4.86
C GLU A 76 -4.38 10.09 6.16
N GLY A 77 -3.16 10.64 6.20
CA GLY A 77 -2.60 11.18 7.41
C GLY A 77 -3.71 12.01 7.98
N ARG A 78 -4.17 11.63 9.20
CA ARG A 78 -5.23 12.32 9.92
C ARG A 78 -5.00 13.75 9.55
N SER A 79 -5.90 14.34 8.76
CA SER A 79 -5.78 15.74 8.42
C SER A 79 -5.46 16.34 9.77
N GLU A 80 -4.26 16.90 9.93
CA GLU A 80 -4.01 17.80 11.02
C GLU A 80 -5.09 18.84 10.74
N THR A 81 -6.26 18.63 11.34
CA THR A 81 -7.11 19.69 11.79
C THR A 81 -6.11 20.49 12.58
N GLU A 82 -5.48 21.45 11.90
CA GLU A 82 -4.67 22.47 12.53
C GLU A 82 -5.47 22.81 13.76
N GLN A 83 -4.92 22.44 14.92
CA GLN A 83 -5.49 22.88 16.18
C GLN A 83 -5.30 24.38 16.12
N ARG A 84 -6.29 25.09 15.57
CA ARG A 84 -6.34 26.54 15.58
C ARG A 84 -6.29 26.91 17.05
N ALA A 85 -5.13 27.41 17.46
CA ALA A 85 -4.98 27.99 18.77
C ALA A 85 -6.06 29.07 18.90
N VAL A 86 -6.82 29.04 19.99
CA VAL A 86 -7.96 29.95 20.28
C VAL A 86 -7.51 31.40 20.55
N GLY A 87 -6.29 31.75 20.13
CA GLY A 87 -5.62 33.02 20.39
C GLY A 87 -5.46 33.93 19.18
N GLU A 88 -6.01 33.59 18.00
CA GLU A 88 -6.03 34.52 16.86
C GLU A 88 -7.16 35.55 17.02
N SER A 89 -7.06 36.34 18.09
CA SER A 89 -7.65 37.66 18.13
C SER A 89 -6.77 38.54 17.25
N GLY A 90 -7.35 39.17 16.23
CA GLY A 90 -6.65 39.97 15.21
C GLY A 90 -5.66 41.00 15.78
N PRO A 91 -4.84 41.67 14.94
CA PRO A 91 -3.66 42.39 15.37
C PRO A 91 -4.03 43.54 16.33
N ALA A 92 -3.99 43.25 17.63
CA ALA A 92 -4.03 44.25 18.68
C ALA A 92 -2.66 44.92 18.69
N ARG A 93 -2.46 45.88 17.77
CA ARG A 93 -1.27 46.71 17.76
C ARG A 93 -1.20 47.45 19.11
N PRO A 94 -0.19 47.21 19.95
CA PRO A 94 -0.08 47.94 21.21
C PRO A 94 0.21 49.40 20.87
N ILE A 95 -0.68 50.30 21.26
CA ILE A 95 -0.45 51.74 21.15
C ILE A 95 0.32 52.16 22.42
N PRO A 96 1.55 52.67 22.32
CA PRO A 96 2.26 53.18 23.48
C PRO A 96 1.47 54.35 24.07
N ARG A 97 1.08 54.24 25.34
CA ARG A 97 0.52 55.37 26.09
C ARG A 97 1.65 56.38 26.30
N PRO A 98 1.49 57.67 25.94
CA PRO A 98 2.46 58.68 26.32
C PRO A 98 2.38 58.85 27.84
N GLY A 99 3.37 58.30 28.55
CA GLY A 99 3.54 58.50 29.98
C GLY A 99 3.83 59.97 30.25
N SER A 100 2.87 60.64 30.90
CA SER A 100 3.06 61.94 31.52
C SER A 100 4.09 61.82 32.63
N GLY A 101 5.29 62.35 32.39
CA GLY A 101 6.23 62.76 33.42
C GLY A 101 7.15 61.65 33.97
N GLY A 102 8.46 61.83 33.78
CA GLY A 102 9.46 61.23 34.66
C GLY A 102 10.67 60.62 33.96
N ALA A 103 11.83 61.24 34.21
CA ALA A 103 13.20 60.76 33.97
C ALA A 103 13.74 60.74 32.53
N ARG A 104 14.58 61.75 32.25
CA ARG A 104 15.57 61.75 31.17
C ARG A 104 16.49 60.53 31.35
N ARG A 105 16.33 59.49 30.53
CA ARG A 105 17.35 58.44 30.42
C ARG A 105 18.46 58.96 29.51
N SER A 106 19.64 59.14 30.09
CA SER A 106 20.88 59.46 29.38
C SER A 106 21.25 58.33 28.42
N LEU A 107 21.71 58.70 27.22
CA LEU A 107 22.31 57.77 26.26
C LEU A 107 23.72 57.36 26.74
N PRO A 108 24.15 56.12 26.50
CA PRO A 108 25.50 55.67 26.85
C PRO A 108 26.54 56.27 25.89
N PRO A 109 27.77 56.54 26.35
CA PRO A 109 28.84 57.08 25.50
C PRO A 109 29.44 55.98 24.60
N ASN A 110 29.99 56.43 23.47
CA ASN A 110 30.70 55.63 22.46
C ASN A 110 31.99 55.02 23.00
#